data_AF-A0A1I0CNF4-F1
#
_entry.id   AF-A0A1I0CNF4-F1
#
_cell.length_a   1.000
_cell.length_b   1.000
_cell.length_c   1.000
_cell.angle_alpha   90.00
_cell.angle_beta   90.00
_cell.angle_gamma   90.00
#
_symmetry.space_group_name_H-M   'P 1'
#
loop_
_entity.id
_entity.type
_entity.pdbx_description
1 polymer ?
#
loop_
_entity_poly.entity_id
_entity_poly.type
_entity_poly.pdbx_seq_one_letter_code
_entity_poly.pdbx_strand_id
1 'polypeptide(L)'
;MQEDRPEHRDHRGHDHHEPWDKRDCREHGGDDKKKFQSAQTFRRGRAIAFLERLNVKRATLQQQLQQPELDSIRPVISGELKATDAIIQEFIHMFELREIVAGQGPGNPNYPKESETDEHGPTDQDTQND
;
A
#
# COMPACT_ATOMS: atom_id res chain seq x y z
N MET A 1 -42.13 -83.22 2.54
CA MET A 1 -41.96 -82.30 3.67
C MET A 1 -41.66 -80.94 3.05
N GLN A 2 -42.50 -79.95 3.32
CA GLN A 2 -42.51 -78.63 2.69
C GLN A 2 -41.18 -77.87 2.88
N GLU A 3 -40.70 -77.23 1.81
CA GLU A 3 -39.80 -76.07 1.84
C GLU A 3 -40.59 -74.84 2.33
N ASP A 4 -39.97 -73.96 3.14
CA ASP A 4 -40.37 -72.55 3.18
C ASP A 4 -39.25 -71.63 3.70
N ARG A 5 -39.37 -70.38 3.25
CA ARG A 5 -38.35 -69.37 2.92
C ARG A 5 -37.56 -68.70 4.06
N PRO A 6 -36.45 -68.02 3.74
CA PRO A 6 -35.89 -66.96 4.58
C PRO A 6 -36.80 -65.72 4.59
N GLU A 7 -37.16 -65.24 5.78
CA GLU A 7 -37.94 -64.02 5.95
C GLU A 7 -37.10 -62.76 5.67
N HIS A 8 -37.65 -61.94 4.78
CA HIS A 8 -37.29 -60.56 4.51
C HIS A 8 -37.84 -59.68 5.65
N ARG A 9 -37.00 -58.89 6.32
CA ARG A 9 -37.46 -57.69 7.05
C ARG A 9 -36.76 -56.46 6.51
N ASP A 10 -37.40 -55.86 5.52
CA ASP A 10 -37.24 -54.46 5.18
C ASP A 10 -37.74 -53.62 6.35
N HIS A 11 -36.84 -52.94 7.05
CA HIS A 11 -37.22 -51.79 7.86
C HIS A 11 -37.18 -50.54 6.98
N ARG A 12 -38.31 -50.32 6.31
CA ARG A 12 -38.78 -49.00 5.85
C ARG A 12 -38.82 -48.03 7.02
N GLY A 13 -38.41 -46.80 6.73
CA GLY A 13 -39.03 -45.59 7.27
C GLY A 13 -38.51 -45.15 8.63
N HIS A 14 -37.65 -44.14 8.61
CA HIS A 14 -37.69 -43.06 9.60
C HIS A 14 -37.27 -41.77 8.91
N ASP A 15 -38.16 -41.28 8.04
CA ASP A 15 -38.27 -39.86 7.71
C ASP A 15 -38.68 -39.12 9.00
N HIS A 16 -37.69 -38.77 9.83
CA HIS A 16 -37.89 -37.78 10.90
C HIS A 16 -37.89 -36.39 10.28
N HIS A 17 -39.04 -36.05 9.69
CA HIS A 17 -39.41 -34.70 9.33
C HIS A 17 -39.85 -33.99 10.62
N GLU A 18 -38.88 -33.50 11.41
CA GLU A 18 -39.14 -32.66 12.59
C GLU A 18 -39.75 -31.31 12.15
N PRO A 19 -40.96 -30.94 12.62
CA PRO A 19 -41.61 -29.69 12.24
C PRO A 19 -41.25 -28.54 13.22
N TRP A 20 -40.52 -27.57 12.69
CA TRP A 20 -40.52 -26.13 13.03
C TRP A 20 -40.37 -25.69 14.50
N ASP A 21 -39.14 -25.30 14.86
CA ASP A 21 -38.94 -24.12 15.69
C ASP A 21 -37.89 -23.20 15.05
N LYS A 22 -38.39 -22.14 14.42
CA LYS A 22 -37.60 -20.92 14.17
C LYS A 22 -37.22 -20.36 15.54
N ARG A 23 -35.94 -20.35 15.89
CA ARG A 23 -35.24 -19.27 16.60
C ARG A 23 -33.82 -19.71 16.95
N ASP A 24 -32.90 -18.77 16.74
CA ASP A 24 -31.48 -18.82 17.10
C ASP A 24 -30.51 -19.48 16.10
N CYS A 25 -30.64 -19.13 14.81
CA CYS A 25 -29.44 -18.84 14.01
C CYS A 25 -28.77 -17.57 14.58
N ARG A 26 -28.20 -17.66 15.78
CA ARG A 26 -27.46 -16.55 16.41
C ARG A 26 -26.13 -16.38 15.67
N GLU A 27 -26.16 -15.45 14.73
CA GLU A 27 -25.09 -14.52 14.40
C GLU A 27 -23.65 -15.05 14.50
N HIS A 28 -23.21 -15.74 13.45
CA HIS A 28 -21.80 -15.76 13.07
C HIS A 28 -21.55 -14.73 11.97
N GLY A 29 -21.87 -13.46 12.23
CA GLY A 29 -21.74 -12.35 11.26
C GLY A 29 -20.82 -11.20 11.70
N GLY A 30 -20.08 -11.36 12.80
CA GLY A 30 -19.34 -10.26 13.44
C GLY A 30 -17.81 -10.27 13.29
N ASP A 31 -17.20 -11.41 12.95
CA ASP A 31 -15.74 -11.57 13.01
C ASP A 31 -15.01 -11.40 11.66
N ASP A 32 -15.74 -11.30 10.55
CA ASP A 32 -15.13 -11.10 9.24
C ASP A 32 -14.45 -9.73 9.10
N LYS A 33 -14.96 -8.71 9.81
CA LYS A 33 -14.38 -7.36 9.76
C LYS A 33 -12.99 -7.29 10.40
N LYS A 34 -12.75 -8.00 11.52
CA LYS A 34 -11.43 -8.04 12.18
C LYS A 34 -10.40 -8.82 11.37
N LYS A 35 -10.82 -9.91 10.72
CA LYS A 35 -9.98 -10.68 9.78
C LYS A 35 -9.63 -9.86 8.54
N PHE A 36 -10.56 -9.09 8.01
CA PHE A 36 -10.30 -8.20 6.86
C PHE A 36 -9.31 -7.09 7.20
N GLN A 37 -9.47 -6.43 8.35
CA GLN A 37 -8.55 -5.35 8.77
C GLN A 37 -7.13 -5.86 9.08
N SER A 38 -7.01 -7.01 9.75
CA SER A 38 -5.70 -7.64 9.99
C SER A 38 -5.02 -8.10 8.69
N ALA A 39 -5.77 -8.66 7.74
CA ALA A 39 -5.25 -8.99 6.41
C ALA A 39 -4.79 -7.74 5.63
N GLN A 40 -5.50 -6.62 5.77
CA GLN A 40 -5.15 -5.35 5.15
C GLN A 40 -3.84 -4.77 5.71
N THR A 41 -3.64 -4.81 7.03
CA THR A 41 -2.40 -4.34 7.67
C THR A 41 -1.20 -5.22 7.31
N PHE A 42 -1.37 -6.53 7.20
CA PHE A 42 -0.31 -7.43 6.74
C PHE A 42 0.10 -7.14 5.29
N ARG A 43 -0.89 -6.98 4.39
CA ARG A 43 -0.63 -6.63 2.98
C ARG A 43 0.11 -5.29 2.87
N ARG A 44 -0.33 -4.28 3.63
CA ARG A 44 0.33 -2.97 3.70
C ARG A 44 1.77 -3.08 4.21
N GLY A 45 2.00 -3.81 5.31
CA GLY A 45 3.34 -4.04 5.85
C GLY A 45 4.28 -4.74 4.86
N ARG A 46 3.78 -5.75 4.14
CA ARG A 46 4.54 -6.43 3.09
C ARG A 46 4.84 -5.53 1.89
N ALA A 47 3.91 -4.64 1.52
CA ALA A 47 4.11 -3.67 0.46
C ALA A 47 5.20 -2.65 0.83
N ILE A 48 5.21 -2.14 2.06
CA ILE A 48 6.25 -1.23 2.57
C ILE A 48 7.63 -1.91 2.54
N ALA A 49 7.74 -3.14 3.08
CA ALA A 49 9.01 -3.88 3.08
C ALA A 49 9.50 -4.23 1.66
N PHE A 50 8.60 -4.32 0.68
CA PHE A 50 8.99 -4.46 -0.72
C PHE A 50 9.49 -3.14 -1.31
N LEU A 51 8.80 -2.03 -1.03
CA LEU A 51 9.21 -0.69 -1.44
C LEU A 51 10.60 -0.32 -0.88
N GLU A 52 10.87 -0.65 0.39
CA GLU A 52 12.20 -0.48 1.01
C GLU A 52 13.29 -1.22 0.23
N ARG A 53 13.04 -2.46 -0.18
CA ARG A 53 13.99 -3.24 -0.98
C ARG A 53 14.25 -2.59 -2.34
N LEU A 54 13.22 -2.05 -2.99
CA LEU A 54 13.39 -1.31 -4.25
C LEU A 54 14.21 -0.03 -4.06
N ASN A 55 14.01 0.70 -2.95
CA ASN A 55 14.79 1.88 -2.63
C ASN A 55 16.27 1.57 -2.37
N VAL A 56 16.57 0.45 -1.68
CA VAL A 56 17.95 -0.03 -1.54
C VAL A 56 18.57 -0.32 -2.90
N LYS A 57 17.84 -1.05 -3.77
CA LYS A 57 18.32 -1.35 -5.13
C LYS A 57 18.60 -0.08 -5.94
N ARG A 58 17.69 0.89 -5.88
CA ARG A 58 17.83 2.21 -6.52
C ARG A 58 19.10 2.92 -6.04
N ALA A 59 19.34 2.95 -4.73
CA ALA A 59 20.54 3.58 -4.15
C ALA A 59 21.82 2.88 -4.62
N THR A 60 21.83 1.54 -4.67
CA THR A 60 22.98 0.78 -5.19
C THR A 60 23.26 1.10 -6.66
N LEU A 61 22.24 1.17 -7.51
CA LEU A 61 22.40 1.53 -8.93
C LEU A 61 22.93 2.96 -9.10
N GLN A 62 22.47 3.89 -8.26
CA GLN A 62 23.00 5.26 -8.24
C GLN A 62 24.48 5.31 -7.85
N GLN A 63 24.89 4.54 -6.83
CA GLN A 63 26.30 4.44 -6.44
C GLN A 63 27.15 3.83 -7.56
N GLN A 64 26.64 2.80 -8.25
CA GLN A 64 27.34 2.20 -9.39
C GLN A 64 27.55 3.19 -10.54
N LEU A 65 26.63 4.12 -10.78
CA LEU A 65 26.81 5.17 -11.80
C LEU A 65 27.92 6.17 -11.47
N GLN A 66 28.36 6.24 -10.22
CA GLN A 66 29.48 7.08 -9.77
C GLN A 66 30.83 6.35 -9.84
N GLN A 67 30.83 5.04 -10.10
CA GLN A 67 32.05 4.23 -10.20
C GLN A 67 32.62 4.31 -11.62
N PRO A 68 33.83 4.88 -11.80
CA PRO A 68 34.45 5.00 -13.12
C PRO A 68 34.79 3.61 -13.72
N GLU A 69 34.97 2.57 -12.89
CA GLU A 69 35.22 1.21 -13.38
C GLU A 69 34.05 0.65 -14.19
N LEU A 70 32.84 1.21 -14.02
CA LEU A 70 31.61 0.74 -14.66
C LEU A 70 31.18 1.59 -15.86
N ASP A 71 32.03 2.50 -16.35
CA ASP A 71 31.71 3.41 -17.46
C ASP A 71 31.25 2.70 -18.73
N SER A 72 31.85 1.55 -19.05
CA SER A 72 31.51 0.74 -20.22
C SER A 72 30.08 0.19 -20.20
N ILE A 73 29.48 0.03 -19.01
CA ILE A 73 28.13 -0.52 -18.82
C ILE A 73 27.14 0.51 -18.27
N ARG A 74 27.52 1.79 -18.18
CA ARG A 74 26.64 2.89 -17.74
C ARG A 74 25.26 2.93 -18.41
N PRO A 75 25.12 2.70 -19.72
CA PRO A 75 23.81 2.67 -20.37
C PRO A 75 22.89 1.58 -19.81
N VAL A 76 23.46 0.42 -19.45
CA VAL A 76 22.73 -0.70 -18.86
C VAL A 76 22.27 -0.36 -17.44
N ILE A 77 23.17 0.15 -16.60
CA ILE A 77 22.87 0.57 -15.22
C ILE A 77 21.81 1.67 -15.22
N SER A 78 21.92 2.64 -16.14
CA SER A 78 20.95 3.72 -16.29
C SER A 78 19.57 3.19 -16.72
N GLY A 79 19.53 2.19 -17.61
CA GLY A 79 18.29 1.52 -18.01
C GLY A 79 17.64 0.78 -16.84
N GLU A 80 18.42 0.04 -16.06
CA GLU A 80 17.94 -0.68 -14.88
C GLU A 80 17.44 0.27 -13.78
N LEU A 81 18.14 1.39 -13.57
CA LEU A 81 17.72 2.43 -12.63
C LEU A 81 16.36 3.02 -13.04
N LYS A 82 16.19 3.36 -14.31
CA LYS A 82 14.90 3.85 -14.84
C LYS A 82 13.78 2.82 -14.69
N ALA A 83 14.05 1.55 -14.98
CA ALA A 83 13.07 0.48 -14.79
C ALA A 83 12.68 0.33 -13.31
N THR A 84 13.66 0.40 -12.40
CA THR A 84 13.43 0.33 -10.95
C THR A 84 12.60 1.52 -10.48
N ASP A 85 12.91 2.74 -10.95
CA ASP A 85 12.12 3.94 -10.65
C ASP A 85 10.68 3.83 -11.16
N ALA A 86 10.46 3.31 -12.37
CA ALA A 86 9.12 3.09 -12.92
C ALA A 86 8.31 2.11 -12.05
N ILE A 87 8.91 0.97 -11.67
CA ILE A 87 8.27 -0.03 -10.79
C ILE A 87 7.92 0.59 -9.44
N ILE A 88 8.80 1.42 -8.86
CA ILE A 88 8.52 2.12 -7.59
C ILE A 88 7.28 3.00 -7.73
N GLN A 89 7.19 3.80 -8.80
CA GLN A 89 6.05 4.70 -9.02
C GLN A 89 4.73 3.92 -9.22
N GLU A 90 4.75 2.89 -10.06
CA GLU A 90 3.59 2.01 -10.29
C GLU A 90 3.16 1.32 -8.99
N PHE A 91 4.11 0.82 -8.21
CA PHE A 91 3.85 0.14 -6.95
C PHE A 91 3.23 1.08 -5.90
N ILE A 92 3.76 2.30 -5.75
CA ILE A 92 3.18 3.31 -4.85
C ILE A 92 1.74 3.64 -5.26
N HIS A 93 1.48 3.75 -6.57
CA HIS A 93 0.14 4.02 -7.07
C HIS A 93 -0.82 2.85 -6.83
N MET A 94 -0.42 1.63 -7.18
CA MET A 94 -1.23 0.41 -7.02
C MET A 94 -1.62 0.12 -5.57
N PHE A 95 -0.73 0.42 -4.62
CA PHE A 95 -0.95 0.16 -3.20
C PHE A 95 -1.35 1.42 -2.41
N GLU A 96 -1.62 2.54 -3.10
CA GLU A 96 -2.01 3.83 -2.52
C GLU A 96 -1.07 4.29 -1.39
N LEU A 97 0.22 3.98 -1.48
CA LEU A 97 1.21 4.20 -0.40
C LEU A 97 1.67 5.67 -0.28
N ARG A 98 1.00 6.59 -0.99
CA ARG A 98 1.39 8.02 -1.09
C ARG A 98 1.44 8.71 0.27
N GLU A 99 0.55 8.35 1.19
CA GLU A 99 0.52 8.89 2.56
C GLU A 99 1.80 8.60 3.35
N ILE A 100 2.48 7.49 3.05
CA ILE A 100 3.70 7.05 3.75
C ILE A 100 4.92 7.77 3.17
N VAL A 101 4.96 7.89 1.84
CA VAL A 101 6.06 8.57 1.12
C VAL A 101 6.03 10.08 1.37
N ALA A 102 4.84 10.68 1.51
CA ALA A 102 4.69 12.09 1.87
C ALA A 102 5.10 12.39 3.33
N GLY A 103 5.04 11.39 4.23
CA GLY A 103 5.58 11.48 5.60
C GLY A 103 7.12 11.38 5.68
N GLN A 104 7.79 11.08 4.57
CA GLN A 104 9.24 11.01 4.41
C GLN A 104 9.68 11.84 3.19
N GLY A 105 9.21 13.08 3.10
CA GLY A 105 9.77 14.09 2.20
C GLY A 105 10.66 15.08 2.97
N PRO A 106 11.83 15.50 2.45
CA PRO A 106 12.41 16.76 2.88
C PRO A 106 11.39 17.86 2.59
N GLY A 107 11.30 18.84 3.48
CA GLY A 107 10.30 19.89 3.49
C GLY A 107 9.88 20.37 2.09
N ASN A 108 8.58 20.37 1.88
CA ASN A 108 7.91 21.09 0.81
C ASN A 108 8.61 22.45 0.57
N PRO A 109 9.18 22.74 -0.62
CA PRO A 109 9.57 24.10 -0.97
C PRO A 109 8.27 24.84 -1.26
N ASN A 110 7.59 25.26 -0.19
CA ASN A 110 6.56 26.26 -0.32
C ASN A 110 7.23 27.48 -0.96
N TYR A 111 6.60 27.92 -2.04
CA TYR A 111 6.98 29.01 -2.92
C TYR A 111 7.44 30.25 -2.13
N PRO A 112 8.37 31.05 -2.68
CA PRO A 112 8.88 32.24 -2.02
C PRO A 112 7.71 33.11 -1.58
N LYS A 113 7.70 33.49 -0.29
CA LYS A 113 7.03 34.73 0.10
C LYS A 113 7.76 35.84 -0.66
N GLU A 114 7.14 36.30 -1.72
CA GLU A 114 7.26 37.66 -2.20
C GLU A 114 7.08 38.59 -1.00
N SER A 115 8.20 38.91 -0.35
CA SER A 115 8.28 40.04 0.56
C SER A 115 8.20 41.27 -0.32
N GLU A 116 7.07 41.96 -0.20
CA GLU A 116 6.88 43.36 -0.55
C GLU A 116 8.22 44.11 -0.50
N THR A 117 8.54 44.75 -1.62
CA THR A 117 9.51 45.84 -1.69
C THR A 117 9.00 46.97 -0.78
N ASP A 118 9.38 46.94 0.50
CA ASP A 118 9.37 48.13 1.33
C ASP A 118 10.56 49.00 0.91
N GLU A 119 10.30 49.79 -0.13
CA GLU A 119 11.07 50.97 -0.53
C GLU A 119 11.06 51.98 0.64
N HIS A 120 11.88 51.74 1.67
CA HIS A 120 12.27 52.76 2.64
C HIS A 120 13.71 53.17 2.34
N GLY A 121 13.89 53.85 1.19
CA GLY A 121 15.03 54.73 1.01
C GLY A 121 14.96 55.87 2.02
N PRO A 122 16.10 56.34 2.56
CA PRO A 122 16.11 57.50 3.44
C PRO A 122 15.57 58.70 2.65
N THR A 123 14.46 59.26 3.13
CA THR A 123 13.98 60.57 2.67
C THR A 123 14.99 61.62 3.09
N ASP A 124 15.87 61.98 2.18
CA ASP A 124 16.60 63.25 2.20
C ASP A 124 15.56 64.37 2.06
N GLN A 125 15.17 64.96 3.19
CA GLN A 125 14.44 66.24 3.17
C GLN A 125 15.47 67.35 3.22
N ASP A 126 15.87 67.80 2.03
CA ASP A 126 16.33 69.17 1.82
C ASP A 126 15.15 70.12 2.11
N THR A 127 15.16 70.77 3.26
CA THR A 127 14.44 72.04 3.46
C THR A 127 15.45 73.17 3.53
N GLN A 128 15.50 73.93 2.44
CA GLN A 128 16.18 75.20 2.29
C GLN A 128 15.32 76.35 2.86
N ASN A 129 16.02 77.35 3.44
CA ASN A 129 15.63 78.75 3.66
C ASN A 129 14.67 78.99 4.85
N ASP A 130 14.84 79.98 5.73
CA ASP A 130 15.50 81.31 5.72
C ASP A 130 16.26 81.58 7.03
#